data_AF-A0A4R2FM29-F1
#
_entry.id   AF-A0A4R2FM29-F1
#
_cell.length_a   1.000
_cell.length_b   1.000
_cell.length_c   1.000
_cell.angle_alpha   90.00
_cell.angle_beta   90.00
_cell.angle_gamma   90.00
#
_symmetry.space_group_name_H-M   'P 1'
#
loop_
_entity.id
_entity.type
_entity.pdbx_description
1 polymer ?
#
loop_
_entity_poly.entity_id
_entity_poly.type
_entity_poly.pdbx_seq_one_letter_code
_entity_poly.pdbx_strand_id
1 'polypeptide(L)'
;MLTPHFADLVHHHFDDIHDAAAFFHVQPITVQRWLSGEVPVNPMAEKLMNIHARGYLPLDHRWNGFRVHFDRATLITPERREFNPKELLSFAYWRDEHRQLVERHGRIDSPKFYPPKEHPLPFRGGRRMPAKPWVPTKFK
;
A
#
# COMPACT_ATOMS: atom_id res chain seq x y z
N MET A 1 -11.74 23.52 17.40
CA MET A 1 -10.98 23.95 16.20
C MET A 1 -10.92 22.76 15.28
N LEU A 2 -11.52 22.84 14.10
CA LEU A 2 -11.33 21.86 13.03
C LEU A 2 -9.83 21.76 12.74
N THR A 3 -9.26 20.55 12.65
CA THR A 3 -8.02 20.36 11.90
C THR A 3 -8.41 20.51 10.43
N PRO A 4 -8.12 21.66 9.77
CA PRO A 4 -8.64 21.95 8.42
C PRO A 4 -8.26 20.84 7.43
N HIS A 5 -7.08 20.27 7.66
CA HIS A 5 -6.50 19.20 6.87
C HIS A 5 -7.30 17.88 6.85
N PHE A 6 -8.05 17.50 7.89
CA PHE A 6 -8.77 16.22 7.86
C PHE A 6 -10.04 16.30 7.01
N ALA A 7 -10.87 17.32 7.22
CA ALA A 7 -12.11 17.50 6.48
C ALA A 7 -11.82 17.72 4.99
N ASP A 8 -10.82 18.55 4.66
CA ASP A 8 -10.40 18.79 3.27
C ASP A 8 -9.99 17.49 2.57
N LEU A 9 -9.22 16.63 3.26
CA LEU A 9 -8.80 15.35 2.70
C LEU A 9 -9.98 14.38 2.52
N VAL A 10 -10.91 14.32 3.48
CA VAL A 10 -12.09 13.46 3.33
C VAL A 10 -12.93 13.91 2.14
N HIS A 11 -13.20 15.20 2.00
CA HIS A 11 -13.96 15.75 0.86
C HIS A 11 -13.24 15.62 -0.47
N HIS A 12 -11.90 15.61 -0.49
CA HIS A 12 -11.14 15.43 -1.73
C HIS A 12 -11.11 13.98 -2.22
N HIS A 13 -11.14 13.02 -1.30
CA HIS A 13 -10.93 11.61 -1.62
C HIS A 13 -12.22 10.75 -1.62
N PHE A 14 -13.32 11.27 -1.06
CA PHE A 14 -14.59 10.55 -0.98
C PHE A 14 -15.75 11.44 -1.41
N ASP A 15 -16.54 10.93 -2.36
CA ASP A 15 -17.77 11.59 -2.81
C ASP A 15 -18.96 11.32 -1.86
N ASP A 16 -18.94 10.17 -1.15
CA ASP A 16 -19.97 9.76 -0.19
C ASP A 16 -19.37 9.51 1.21
N ILE A 17 -20.10 9.96 2.24
CA ILE A 17 -19.76 9.72 3.64
C ILE A 17 -19.79 8.23 4.01
N HIS A 18 -20.57 7.42 3.30
CA HIS A 18 -20.59 5.96 3.50
C HIS A 18 -19.28 5.31 3.07
N ASP A 19 -18.66 5.78 1.98
CA ASP A 19 -17.37 5.29 1.52
C ASP A 19 -16.25 5.69 2.48
N ALA A 20 -16.28 6.93 2.97
CA ALA A 20 -15.36 7.39 4.01
C ALA A 20 -15.52 6.54 5.29
N ALA A 21 -16.76 6.26 5.71
CA ALA A 21 -17.05 5.44 6.88
C ALA A 21 -16.57 3.99 6.71
N ALA A 22 -16.77 3.40 5.53
CA ALA A 22 -16.26 2.08 5.18
C ALA A 22 -14.73 2.04 5.23
N PHE A 23 -14.05 3.07 4.70
CA PHE A 23 -12.59 3.18 4.74
C PHE A 23 -12.03 3.24 6.17
N PHE A 24 -12.67 3.99 7.06
CA PHE A 24 -12.26 4.09 8.46
C PHE A 24 -12.80 2.93 9.33
N HIS A 25 -13.64 2.05 8.78
CA HIS A 25 -14.36 1.00 9.51
C HIS A 25 -15.18 1.53 10.70
N VAL A 26 -15.93 2.62 10.48
CA VAL A 26 -16.83 3.24 11.47
C VAL A 26 -18.23 3.43 10.90
N GLN A 27 -19.17 3.92 11.71
CA GLN A 27 -20.51 4.29 11.24
C GLN A 27 -20.47 5.67 10.56
N PRO A 28 -21.31 5.94 9.54
CA PRO A 28 -21.36 7.23 8.85
C PRO A 28 -21.56 8.43 9.81
N ILE A 29 -22.39 8.26 10.83
CA ILE A 29 -22.62 9.28 11.86
C ILE A 29 -21.34 9.65 12.62
N THR A 30 -20.40 8.72 12.79
CA THR A 30 -19.10 8.98 13.42
C THR A 30 -18.26 9.93 12.56
N VAL A 31 -18.21 9.69 11.24
CA VAL A 31 -17.52 10.58 10.30
C VAL A 31 -18.19 11.94 10.29
N GLN A 32 -19.53 11.99 10.28
CA GLN A 32 -20.28 13.24 10.31
C GLN A 32 -19.94 14.08 11.54
N ARG A 33 -19.86 13.46 12.72
CA ARG A 33 -19.46 14.11 13.99
C ARG A 33 -18.02 14.62 13.98
N TRP A 34 -17.12 13.92 13.30
CA TRP A 34 -15.74 14.40 13.08
C TRP A 34 -15.71 15.63 12.17
N LEU A 35 -16.46 15.60 11.08
CA LEU A 35 -16.54 16.71 10.11
C LEU A 35 -17.25 17.94 10.68
N SER A 36 -18.28 17.76 11.51
CA SER A 36 -18.97 18.88 12.18
C SER A 36 -18.18 19.46 13.36
N GLY A 37 -17.16 18.75 13.85
CA GLY A 37 -16.40 19.12 15.04
C GLY A 37 -17.11 18.85 16.36
N GLU A 38 -18.24 18.12 16.35
CA GLU A 38 -18.96 17.69 17.56
C GLU A 38 -18.08 16.78 18.44
N VAL A 39 -17.24 15.94 17.81
CA VAL A 39 -16.31 15.03 18.48
C VAL A 39 -14.93 15.16 17.84
N PRO A 40 -13.83 15.16 18.62
CA PRO A 40 -12.48 15.16 18.06
C PRO A 40 -12.25 13.96 17.14
N VAL A 41 -11.53 14.19 16.05
CA VAL A 41 -11.16 13.14 15.09
C VAL A 41 -10.26 12.12 15.77
N ASN A 42 -10.49 10.83 15.50
CA ASN A 42 -9.60 9.79 15.96
C ASN A 42 -8.20 10.01 15.35
N PRO A 43 -7.12 10.13 16.15
CA PRO A 43 -5.76 10.34 15.62
C PRO A 43 -5.32 9.27 14.61
N MET A 44 -5.84 8.05 14.72
CA MET A 44 -5.58 6.98 13.75
C MET A 44 -6.25 7.24 12.41
N ALA A 45 -7.48 7.78 12.40
CA ALA A 45 -8.19 8.15 11.18
C ALA A 45 -7.44 9.28 10.45
N GLU A 46 -6.98 10.29 11.19
CA GLU A 46 -6.18 11.38 10.63
C GLU A 46 -4.85 10.88 10.04
N LYS A 47 -4.18 9.94 10.72
CA LYS A 47 -2.96 9.30 10.19
C LYS A 47 -3.24 8.44 8.96
N LEU A 48 -4.33 7.68 8.94
CA LEU A 48 -4.71 6.84 7.81
C LEU A 48 -5.00 7.70 6.56
N MET A 49 -5.73 8.80 6.76
CA MET A 49 -6.03 9.77 5.70
C MET A 49 -4.76 10.39 5.13
N ASN A 50 -3.79 10.72 5.99
CA ASN A 50 -2.47 11.20 5.59
C ASN A 50 -1.65 10.19 4.76
N ILE A 51 -1.75 8.89 5.07
CA ILE A 51 -1.09 7.82 4.32
C ILE A 51 -1.74 7.64 2.96
N HIS A 52 -3.08 7.67 2.91
CA HIS A 52 -3.85 7.61 1.67
C HIS A 52 -3.55 8.79 0.75
N ALA A 53 -3.60 10.02 1.27
CA ALA A 53 -3.35 11.25 0.50
C ALA A 53 -1.94 11.30 -0.13
N ARG A 54 -0.97 10.61 0.45
CA ARG A 54 0.38 10.46 -0.11
C ARG A 54 0.50 9.36 -1.17
N GLY A 55 -0.57 8.63 -1.46
CA GLY A 55 -0.61 7.54 -2.43
C GLY A 55 -0.09 6.20 -1.92
N TYR A 56 0.16 6.04 -0.61
CA TYR A 56 0.65 4.78 -0.04
C TYR A 56 -0.43 3.74 0.22
N LEU A 57 -1.71 4.16 0.24
CA LEU A 57 -2.85 3.28 0.44
C LEU A 57 -3.90 3.53 -0.66
N PRO A 58 -3.78 2.92 -1.84
CA PRO A 58 -4.72 3.13 -2.93
C PRO A 58 -6.11 2.57 -2.58
N LEU A 59 -7.18 3.32 -2.89
CA LEU A 59 -8.58 2.92 -2.68
C LEU A 59 -9.26 2.35 -3.93
N ASP A 60 -8.50 2.19 -5.01
CA ASP A 60 -9.02 1.71 -6.27
C ASP A 60 -9.15 0.18 -6.26
N HIS A 61 -10.31 -0.34 -6.69
CA HIS A 61 -10.61 -1.76 -6.75
C HIS A 61 -9.58 -2.59 -7.54
N ARG A 62 -8.81 -1.98 -8.45
CA ARG A 62 -7.70 -2.64 -9.18
C ARG A 62 -6.57 -3.10 -8.25
N TRP A 63 -6.49 -2.55 -7.04
CA TRP A 63 -5.53 -2.96 -5.99
C TRP A 63 -6.06 -4.08 -5.09
N ASN A 64 -7.31 -4.53 -5.29
CA ASN A 64 -7.87 -5.60 -4.49
C ASN A 64 -7.04 -6.89 -4.60
N GLY A 65 -6.74 -7.49 -3.44
CA GLY A 65 -5.96 -8.72 -3.34
C GLY A 65 -4.44 -8.54 -3.35
N PHE A 66 -3.93 -7.34 -3.67
CA PHE A 66 -2.52 -7.02 -3.47
C PHE A 66 -2.21 -6.85 -1.98
N ARG A 67 -1.07 -7.38 -1.53
CA ARG A 67 -0.64 -7.32 -0.13
C ARG A 67 0.87 -7.13 -0.03
N VAL A 68 1.36 -6.54 1.05
CA VAL A 68 2.80 -6.46 1.32
C VAL A 68 3.17 -7.51 2.37
N HIS A 69 4.16 -8.36 2.08
CA HIS A 69 4.74 -9.21 3.11
C HIS A 69 5.74 -8.39 3.93
N PHE A 70 5.40 -8.10 5.18
CA PHE A 70 6.19 -7.19 6.01
C PHE A 70 7.64 -7.67 6.22
N ASP A 71 7.83 -8.92 6.64
CA ASP A 71 9.18 -9.41 7.00
C ASP A 71 10.12 -9.55 5.80
N ARG A 72 9.56 -9.88 4.62
CA ARG A 72 10.31 -10.08 3.37
C ARG A 72 10.40 -8.82 2.53
N ALA A 73 9.61 -7.79 2.85
CA ALA A 73 9.43 -6.60 2.04
C ALA A 73 9.08 -6.91 0.57
N THR A 74 8.26 -7.93 0.32
CA THR A 74 7.79 -8.33 -1.02
C THR A 74 6.36 -7.87 -1.27
N LEU A 75 6.03 -7.62 -2.55
CA LEU A 75 4.65 -7.40 -2.98
C LEU A 75 4.04 -8.75 -3.38
N ILE A 76 2.90 -9.07 -2.79
CA ILE A 76 2.10 -10.26 -3.05
C ILE A 76 0.94 -9.84 -3.97
N THR A 77 0.80 -10.55 -5.09
CA THR A 77 -0.30 -10.38 -6.04
C THR A 77 -1.53 -11.19 -5.62
N PRO A 78 -2.72 -10.90 -6.19
CA PRO A 78 -3.92 -11.72 -5.96
C PRO A 78 -3.74 -13.20 -6.30
N GLU A 79 -2.87 -13.52 -7.28
CA GLU A 79 -2.51 -14.88 -7.69
C GLU A 79 -1.48 -15.56 -6.76
N ARG A 80 -1.18 -14.95 -5.61
CA ARG A 80 -0.17 -15.42 -4.64
C ARG A 80 1.25 -15.50 -5.21
N ARG A 81 1.52 -14.83 -6.33
CA ARG A 81 2.87 -14.60 -6.83
C ARG A 81 3.48 -13.45 -6.05
N GLU A 82 4.76 -13.56 -5.75
CA GLU A 82 5.51 -12.54 -5.03
C GLU A 82 6.61 -11.99 -5.94
N PHE A 83 6.92 -10.71 -5.77
CA PHE A 83 8.12 -10.11 -6.33
C PHE A 83 8.66 -9.01 -5.43
N ASN A 84 9.96 -8.76 -5.54
CA ASN A 84 10.60 -7.67 -4.83
C ASN A 84 10.25 -6.34 -5.50
N PRO A 85 9.84 -5.28 -4.77
CA PRO A 85 9.53 -3.98 -5.35
C PRO A 85 10.67 -3.39 -6.22
N LYS A 86 11.93 -3.74 -5.96
CA LYS A 86 13.07 -3.33 -6.82
C LYS A 86 12.99 -3.90 -8.23
N GLU A 87 12.31 -5.03 -8.43
CA GLU A 87 12.08 -5.60 -9.76
C GLU A 87 11.18 -4.68 -10.60
N LEU A 88 10.36 -3.83 -9.97
CA LEU A 88 9.54 -2.85 -10.67
C LEU A 88 10.34 -1.75 -11.38
N LEU A 89 11.59 -1.47 -10.95
CA LEU A 89 12.43 -0.44 -11.56
C LEU A 89 12.71 -0.72 -13.05
N SER A 90 12.83 -1.99 -13.40
CA SER A 90 13.07 -2.45 -14.78
C SER A 90 11.82 -3.09 -15.41
N PHE A 91 10.70 -3.15 -14.68
CA PHE A 91 9.54 -3.92 -15.10
C PHE A 91 8.90 -3.39 -16.39
N ALA A 92 8.79 -2.07 -16.56
CA ALA A 92 8.24 -1.48 -17.78
C ALA A 92 9.04 -1.94 -19.02
N TYR A 93 10.37 -1.92 -18.91
CA TYR A 93 11.27 -2.35 -19.97
C TYR A 93 11.15 -3.86 -20.24
N TRP A 94 11.19 -4.69 -19.20
CA TRP A 94 11.02 -6.15 -19.35
C TRP A 94 9.66 -6.54 -19.91
N ARG A 95 8.59 -5.82 -19.55
CA ARG A 95 7.24 -6.04 -20.10
C ARG A 95 7.25 -5.82 -21.61
N ASP A 96 7.90 -4.76 -22.08
CA ASP A 96 7.93 -4.40 -23.48
C ASP A 96 8.79 -5.39 -24.29
N GLU A 97 9.97 -5.77 -23.77
CA GLU A 97 10.79 -6.84 -24.36
C GLU A 97 10.04 -8.18 -24.41
N HIS A 98 9.38 -8.56 -23.31
CA HIS A 98 8.61 -9.79 -23.23
C HIS A 98 7.47 -9.82 -24.25
N ARG A 99 6.75 -8.70 -24.44
CA ARG A 99 5.71 -8.59 -25.47
C ARG A 99 6.28 -8.86 -26.87
N GLN A 100 7.41 -8.24 -27.21
CA GLN A 100 8.05 -8.45 -28.50
C GLN A 100 8.54 -9.90 -28.71
N LEU A 101 9.08 -10.53 -27.66
CA LEU A 101 9.50 -11.93 -27.71
C LEU A 101 8.31 -12.87 -27.93
N VAL A 102 7.19 -12.64 -27.23
CA VAL A 102 5.96 -13.42 -27.40
C VAL A 102 5.36 -13.26 -28.79
N GLU A 103 5.40 -12.05 -29.36
CA GLU A 103 4.95 -11.80 -30.74
C GLU A 103 5.80 -12.58 -31.76
N ARG A 104 7.10 -12.72 -31.53
CA ARG A 104 8.03 -13.40 -32.44
C ARG A 104 8.06 -14.92 -32.29
N HIS A 105 7.92 -15.42 -31.06
CA HIS A 105 8.21 -16.81 -30.72
C HIS A 105 7.04 -17.57 -30.08
N GLY A 106 5.92 -16.90 -29.81
CA GLY A 106 4.78 -17.48 -29.12
C GLY A 106 4.91 -17.45 -27.59
N ARG A 107 3.87 -17.93 -26.89
CA ARG A 107 3.85 -18.04 -25.43
C ARG A 107 4.48 -19.36 -24.98
N ILE A 108 5.02 -19.35 -23.77
CA ILE A 108 5.47 -20.57 -23.08
C ILE A 108 4.27 -21.13 -22.29
N ASP A 109 3.88 -22.38 -22.54
CA ASP A 109 2.70 -22.99 -21.93
C ASP A 109 2.80 -23.15 -20.41
N SER A 110 3.98 -23.46 -19.89
CA SER A 110 4.23 -23.67 -18.47
C SER A 110 5.52 -22.98 -18.02
N PRO A 111 5.52 -21.65 -17.84
CA PRO A 111 6.72 -20.92 -17.45
C PRO A 111 7.20 -21.37 -16.07
N LYS A 112 8.53 -21.54 -15.94
CA LYS A 112 9.16 -21.87 -14.67
C LYS A 112 8.84 -20.81 -13.61
N PHE A 113 8.56 -21.24 -12.38
CA PHE A 113 8.46 -20.32 -11.25
C PHE A 113 9.85 -19.83 -10.84
N TYR A 114 9.98 -18.52 -10.71
CA TYR A 114 11.15 -17.87 -10.12
C TYR A 114 10.72 -17.21 -8.81
N PRO A 115 11.39 -17.49 -7.68
CA PRO A 115 11.10 -16.79 -6.44
C PRO A 115 11.51 -15.30 -6.54
N PRO A 116 10.98 -14.44 -5.66
CA PRO A 116 11.38 -13.04 -5.59
C PRO A 116 12.89 -12.89 -5.47
N LYS A 117 13.46 -11.88 -6.12
CA LYS A 117 14.89 -11.58 -5.93
C LYS A 117 15.16 -11.20 -4.48
N GLU A 118 16.24 -11.72 -3.92
CA GLU A 118 16.69 -11.33 -2.59
C GLU A 118 16.84 -9.81 -2.52
N HIS A 119 16.32 -9.20 -1.44
CA HIS A 119 16.42 -7.77 -1.25
C HIS A 119 17.85 -7.42 -0.82
N PRO A 120 18.66 -6.74 -1.65
CA PRO A 120 20.01 -6.40 -1.25
C PRO A 120 19.92 -5.47 -0.05
N LEU A 121 20.81 -5.70 0.92
CA LEU A 121 20.91 -4.88 2.12
C LEU A 121 21.13 -3.41 1.71
N PRO A 122 20.44 -2.45 2.35
CA PRO A 122 20.58 -1.04 2.00
C PRO A 122 22.00 -0.49 2.24
N PHE A 123 22.82 -1.16 3.06
CA PHE A 123 24.21 -0.78 3.33
C PHE A 123 25.17 -1.99 3.23
N ARG A 124 26.39 -1.76 2.72
CA ARG A 124 27.49 -2.74 2.82
C ARG A 124 27.97 -2.80 4.28
N GLY A 125 27.89 -3.97 4.91
CA GLY A 125 28.48 -4.20 6.24
C GLY A 125 27.56 -4.69 7.36
N GLY A 126 26.31 -5.09 7.08
CA GLY A 126 25.49 -5.94 7.97
C GLY A 126 25.10 -5.40 9.36
N ARG A 127 25.53 -4.19 9.74
CA ARG A 127 25.53 -3.77 11.15
C ARG A 127 24.20 -3.26 11.73
N ARG A 128 23.09 -3.22 10.99
CA ARG A 128 21.77 -2.81 11.55
C ARG A 128 20.61 -3.49 10.82
N MET A 129 20.14 -4.64 11.30
CA MET A 129 19.20 -5.48 10.52
C MET A 129 18.13 -6.31 11.28
N PRO A 130 17.77 -6.11 12.57
CA PRO A 130 16.46 -6.63 12.98
C PRO A 130 15.38 -5.76 12.34
N ALA A 131 14.36 -6.38 11.75
CA ALA A 131 13.13 -5.69 11.38
C ALA A 131 12.70 -4.85 12.59
N LYS A 132 12.57 -3.53 12.41
CA LYS A 132 12.12 -2.69 13.52
C LYS A 132 10.73 -3.20 13.92
N PRO A 133 10.49 -3.52 15.19
CA PRO A 133 9.16 -3.89 15.63
C PRO A 133 8.20 -2.76 15.26
N TRP A 134 7.10 -3.14 14.62
CA TRP A 134 6.09 -2.20 14.10
C TRP A 134 5.56 -1.25 15.18
N VAL A 135 5.47 -1.75 16.41
CA VAL A 135 5.12 -0.96 17.59
C VAL A 135 6.40 -0.44 18.22
N PRO A 136 6.60 0.89 18.31
CA PRO A 136 7.67 1.44 19.13
C PRO A 136 7.42 1.02 20.58
N THR A 137 8.24 0.09 21.10
CA THR A 137 8.24 -0.20 22.53
C THR A 137 8.85 1.01 23.22
N LYS A 138 8.00 1.95 23.67
CA LYS A 138 8.40 3.10 24.49
C LYS A 138 9.04 2.70 25.83
N PHE A 139 8.97 1.43 26.18
CA PHE A 139 9.49 0.87 27.42
C PHE A 139 10.26 -0.42 27.10
N LYS A 140 11.58 -0.32 27.07
CA LYS A 140 12.50 -1.42 27.34
C LYS A 140 13.50 -0.91 28.35
#